data_AF-A0A285V6F3-F1
#
_entry.id   AF-A0A285V6F3-F1
#
_cell.length_a   1.000
_cell.length_b   1.000
_cell.length_c   1.000
_cell.angle_alpha   90.00
_cell.angle_beta   90.00
_cell.angle_gamma   90.00
#
_symmetry.space_group_name_H-M   'P 1'
#
loop_
_entity.id
_entity.type
_entity.pdbx_description
1 polymer ?
#
loop_
_entity_poly.entity_id
_entity_poly.type
_entity_poly.pdbx_seq_one_letter_code
_entity_poly.pdbx_strand_id
1 'polypeptide(L)' 'MDSDRSAALVVRVWVERGSGDFRARLTGTPTSPGSAAPEEPAVVLASSPDGVVDAVRAWLAEFLGDAPGTIDSGG' A
#
# COMPACT_ATOMS: atom_id res chain seq x y z
N MET A 1 8.34 -23.57 -5.07
CA MET A 1 7.88 -22.51 -5.99
C MET A 1 7.81 -21.25 -5.18
N ASP A 2 8.77 -20.35 -5.35
CA ASP A 2 8.63 -18.99 -4.84
C ASP A 2 7.33 -18.44 -5.40
N SER A 3 6.40 -18.08 -4.53
CA SER A 3 5.18 -17.42 -4.96
C SER A 3 5.56 -16.02 -5.40
N ASP A 4 5.19 -15.61 -6.61
CA ASP A 4 5.43 -14.25 -7.08
C ASP A 4 4.94 -13.26 -6.02
N ARG A 5 5.87 -12.45 -5.50
CA ARG A 5 5.57 -11.49 -4.45
C ARG A 5 4.57 -10.49 -4.99
N SER A 6 3.39 -10.46 -4.38
CA SER A 6 2.29 -9.61 -4.79
C SER A 6 1.68 -8.92 -3.58
N ALA A 7 1.11 -7.75 -3.81
CA ALA A 7 0.28 -7.03 -2.86
C ALA A 7 -0.78 -6.24 -3.64
N ALA A 8 -1.88 -5.92 -2.98
CA ALA A 8 -2.93 -5.07 -3.55
C ALA A 8 -3.13 -3.81 -2.70
N LEU A 9 -3.40 -2.71 -3.38
CA LEU A 9 -3.74 -1.42 -2.78
C LEU A 9 -5.11 -1.00 -3.31
N VAL A 10 -6.08 -0.84 -2.42
CA VAL A 10 -7.43 -0.37 -2.78
C VAL A 10 -7.51 1.13 -2.50
N VAL A 11 -7.83 1.92 -3.53
CA VAL A 11 -8.07 3.36 -3.42
C VAL A 11 -9.56 3.64 -3.58
N ARG A 12 -10.22 4.08 -2.51
CA ARG A 12 -11.62 4.52 -2.55
C ARG A 12 -11.66 6.04 -2.51
N VAL A 13 -12.29 6.65 -3.49
CA VAL A 13 -12.43 8.12 -3.60
C VAL A 13 -13.91 8.51 -3.49
N TRP A 14 -14.18 9.62 -2.81
CA TRP A 14 -15.51 10.21 -2.75
C TRP A 14 -15.41 11.72 -2.56
N VAL A 15 -16.52 12.41 -2.87
CA VAL A 15 -16.71 13.82 -2.55
C VAL A 15 -17.63 13.88 -1.33
N GLU A 16 -17.21 14.60 -0.30
CA GLU A 16 -17.98 14.74 0.93
C GLU A 16 -19.26 15.53 0.65
N ARG A 17 -20.42 14.93 0.97
CA ARG A 17 -21.71 15.57 0.72
C ARG A 17 -21.85 16.77 1.65
N GLY A 18 -22.00 17.95 1.08
CA GLY A 18 -22.18 19.20 1.83
C GLY A 18 -21.02 20.16 1.61
N SER A 19 -19.78 19.73 1.90
CA SER A 19 -18.60 20.58 1.68
C SER A 19 -18.07 20.51 0.25
N GLY A 20 -18.33 19.42 -0.47
CA GLY A 20 -17.73 19.21 -1.80
C GLY A 20 -16.25 18.84 -1.73
N ASP A 21 -15.73 18.51 -0.54
CA ASP A 21 -14.32 18.20 -0.35
C ASP A 21 -13.96 16.84 -0.94
N PHE A 22 -12.77 16.77 -1.53
CA PHE A 22 -12.18 15.51 -1.95
C PHE A 22 -11.75 14.68 -0.73
N ARG A 23 -12.10 13.40 -0.75
CA ARG A 23 -11.64 12.42 0.23
C ARG A 23 -11.22 11.15 -0.49
N ALA A 24 -10.11 10.58 -0.05
CA ALA A 24 -9.67 9.27 -0.46
C ALA A 24 -9.23 8.44 0.74
N ARG A 25 -9.50 7.14 0.68
CA ARG A 25 -9.00 6.13 1.61
C ARG A 25 -8.22 5.09 0.83
N LEU A 26 -6.98 4.89 1.23
CA LEU A 26 -6.09 3.87 0.69
C LEU A 26 -6.02 2.73 1.72
N THR A 27 -6.07 1.48 1.25
CA THR A 27 -6.02 0.30 2.12
C THR A 27 -5.12 -0.75 1.48
N GLY A 28 -4.00 -1.05 2.13
CA GLY A 28 -3.06 -2.10 1.71
C GLY A 28 -3.53 -3.48 2.16
N THR A 29 -3.44 -4.48 1.28
CA THR A 29 -3.75 -5.88 1.58
C THR A 29 -2.63 -6.79 1.07
N PRO A 30 -2.00 -7.62 1.92
CA PRO A 30 -1.07 -8.64 1.46
C PRO A 30 -1.84 -9.70 0.66
N THR A 31 -1.31 -10.11 -0.49
CA THR A 31 -1.94 -11.14 -1.34
C THR A 31 -1.22 -12.49 -1.28
N SER A 32 -0.06 -12.56 -0.61
CA SER A 32 0.67 -13.81 -0.42
C SER A 32 0.17 -14.57 0.82
N PRO A 33 -0.30 -15.82 0.69
CA PRO A 33 -0.62 -16.67 1.83
C PRO A 33 0.68 -17.01 2.58
N GLY A 34 0.78 -16.62 3.86
CA GLY A 34 1.94 -16.88 4.71
C GLY A 34 2.82 -15.67 5.02
N SER A 35 2.57 -14.51 4.40
CA SER A 35 3.07 -13.25 4.95
C SER A 35 2.28 -12.98 6.23
N ALA A 36 2.95 -12.91 7.38
CA ALA A 36 2.34 -12.43 8.62
C ALA A 36 1.80 -11.02 8.33
N ALA A 37 0.53 -10.93 8.00
CA ALA A 37 -0.11 -9.66 7.79
C ALA A 37 -0.01 -8.90 9.12
N PRO A 38 0.37 -7.62 9.12
CA PRO A 38 0.09 -6.81 10.30
C PRO A 38 -1.41 -6.97 10.62
N GLU A 39 -1.75 -7.18 11.89
CA GLU A 39 -3.14 -7.40 12.33
C GLU A 39 -4.07 -6.24 11.92
N GLU A 40 -3.51 -5.11 11.50
CA GLU A 40 -4.21 -3.96 10.96
C GLU A 40 -3.74 -3.63 9.53
N PRO A 41 -4.65 -3.53 8.55
CA PRO A 41 -4.29 -3.09 7.20
C PRO A 41 -3.79 -1.64 7.25
N ALA A 42 -2.73 -1.33 6.51
CA ALA A 42 -2.25 0.05 6.37
C ALA A 42 -3.36 0.90 5.74
N VAL A 43 -3.94 1.82 6.52
CA VAL A 43 -4.99 2.74 6.07
C VAL A 43 -4.46 4.17 6.07
N VAL A 44 -4.46 4.81 4.90
CA VAL A 44 -4.12 6.23 4.74
C VAL A 44 -5.34 6.98 4.24
N LEU A 45 -5.61 8.15 4.84
CA LEU A 45 -6.61 9.09 4.37
C LEU A 45 -5.93 10.28 3.69
N ALA A 46 -6.40 10.62 2.50
CA ALA A 46 -5.95 11.80 1.75
C ALA A 46 -7.12 12.75 1.49
N SER A 47 -6.87 14.04 1.63
CA SER A 47 -7.84 15.12 1.38
C SER A 47 -7.58 15.87 0.06
N SER A 48 -6.61 15.43 -0.72
CA SER A 48 -6.30 15.98 -2.03
C SER A 48 -5.84 14.89 -3.01
N PRO A 49 -5.98 15.11 -4.33
CA PRO A 49 -5.43 14.21 -5.34
C PRO A 49 -3.92 14.03 -5.21
N ASP A 50 -3.17 15.10 -4.94
CA ASP A 50 -1.71 15.02 -4.76
C ASP A 50 -1.34 14.15 -3.55
N GLY A 51 -2.09 14.27 -2.45
CA GLY A 51 -1.90 13.42 -1.28
C GLY A 51 -2.18 11.93 -1.55
N VAL A 52 -3.06 11.61 -2.51
CA VAL A 52 -3.23 10.22 -2.97
C VAL A 52 -2.00 9.73 -3.72
N VAL A 53 -1.46 10.54 -4.64
CA VAL A 53 -0.26 10.18 -5.41
C VAL A 53 0.93 9.95 -4.47
N ASP A 54 1.13 10.83 -3.49
CA ASP A 54 2.20 10.71 -2.50
C ASP A 54 2.05 9.44 -1.65
N ALA A 55 0.83 9.13 -1.20
CA ALA A 55 0.56 7.92 -0.44
C ALA A 55 0.79 6.64 -1.26
N VAL A 56 0.42 6.64 -2.55
CA VAL A 56 0.72 5.51 -3.46
C VAL A 56 2.23 5.35 -3.65
N ARG A 57 2.99 6.44 -3.79
CA ARG A 57 4.45 6.40 -3.92
C ARG A 57 5.10 5.82 -2.66
N ALA A 58 4.65 6.24 -1.48
CA ALA A 58 5.14 5.72 -0.21
C ALA A 58 4.87 4.21 -0.09
N TRP A 59 3.64 3.77 -0.38
CA TRP A 59 3.27 2.35 -0.35
C TRP A 59 4.10 1.50 -1.33
N LEU A 60 4.35 2.01 -2.54
CA LEU A 60 5.20 1.32 -3.51
C LEU A 60 6.65 1.22 -3.04
N ALA A 61 7.17 2.27 -2.40
CA ALA A 61 8.53 2.27 -1.85
C ALA A 61 8.68 1.25 -0.72
N GLU A 62 7.68 1.13 0.17
CA GLU A 62 7.62 0.09 1.20
C GLU A 62 7.56 -1.31 0.57
N PHE A 63 6.64 -1.54 -0.37
CA PHE A 63 6.55 -2.82 -1.06
C PHE A 63 7.86 -3.20 -1.74
N LEU A 64 8.52 -2.29 -2.44
CA LEU A 64 9.81 -2.57 -3.09
C LEU A 64 10.98 -2.71 -2.10
N GLY A 65 10.94 -1.96 -0.98
CA GLY A 65 11.96 -1.96 0.06
C GLY A 65 11.94 -3.19 0.98
N ASP A 66 10.76 -3.78 1.21
CA ASP A 66 10.58 -5.03 1.98
C ASP A 66 10.97 -6.30 1.18
N ALA A 67 11.53 -6.17 -0.02
CA ALA A 67 12.11 -7.32 -0.69
C ALA A 67 13.29 -7.80 0.15
N PRO A 68 13.29 -9.04 0.69
CA PRO A 68 14.49 -9.56 1.31
C PRO A 68 15.56 -9.56 0.22
N GLY A 69 16.57 -8.70 0.41
CA GLY A 69 17.72 -8.68 -0.46
C GLY A 69 18.26 -10.11 -0.50
N THR A 70 18.23 -10.73 -1.68
CA THR A 70 19.18 -11.77 -2.02
C THR A 70 20.56 -11.11 -2.02
N ILE A 71 21.11 -10.95 -0.83
CA ILE A 71 22.52 -10.75 -0.59
C ILE A 71 22.99 -11.98 0.19
N ASP A 72 22.82 -13.15 -0.42
CA ASP A 72 23.75 -14.25 -0.15
C ASP A 72 24.90 -14.08 -1.13
N SER A 73 25.85 -13.24 -0.71
CA SER A 73 27.20 -13.18 -1.25
C SER A 73 28.11 -13.77 -0.19
N GLY A 74 28.63 -14.98 -0.44
CA GLY A 74 29.74 -15.59 0.29
C GLY A 74 29.48 -17.05 0.69
N GLY A 75 30.35 -18.00 0.40
CA GLY A 75 31.69 -17.98 -0.17
C GLY A 75 32.27 -19.40 -0.13
#